data_AF-A0A5R2MZC4-F1
#
_entry.id   AF-A0A5R2MZC4-F1
#
_cell.length_a   1.000
_cell.length_b   1.000
_cell.length_c   1.000
_cell.angle_alpha   90.00
_cell.angle_beta   90.00
_cell.angle_gamma   90.00
#
_symmetry.space_group_name_H-M   'P 1'
#
loop_
_entity.id
_entity.type
_entity.pdbx_description
1 polymer ?
#
loop_
_entity_poly.entity_id
_entity_poly.type
_entity_poly.pdbx_seq_one_letter_code
_entity_poly.pdbx_strand_id
1 'polypeptide(L)'
;LRRRVAFSVAMIALSAKMAKADGIVTQDEVRAFQEIFEVPPSETRNVARLYDLAKRDVAGFEIYAQRMAQLCGSGHANCMMLEDILDGLFHIAKADGLIHEREGQFLHRIAEIFRIDEVHYQAILSRHV
;
A
#
# COMPACT_ATOMS: atom_id res chain seq x y z
N LEU A 1 6.69 5.87 -19.85
CA LEU A 1 7.67 6.26 -18.80
C LEU A 1 7.04 7.10 -17.69
N ARG A 2 6.53 8.32 -17.94
CA ARG A 2 5.97 9.21 -16.88
C ARG A 2 4.85 8.58 -16.03
N ARG A 3 3.92 7.83 -16.63
CA ARG A 3 2.85 7.13 -15.89
C ARG A 3 3.39 6.06 -14.94
N ARG A 4 4.35 5.23 -15.39
CA ARG A 4 4.95 4.17 -14.57
C ARG A 4 5.63 4.74 -13.32
N VAL A 5 6.43 5.80 -13.48
CA VAL A 5 7.09 6.48 -12.35
C VAL A 5 6.08 7.03 -11.35
N ALA A 6 5.01 7.65 -11.84
CA ALA A 6 3.94 8.18 -11.00
C ALA A 6 3.24 7.10 -10.14
N PHE A 7 3.04 5.90 -10.69
CA PHE A 7 2.45 4.77 -9.95
C PHE A 7 3.43 4.19 -8.94
N SER A 8 4.72 4.04 -9.30
CA SER A 8 5.74 3.61 -8.35
C SER A 8 5.84 4.57 -7.15
N VAL A 9 5.84 5.89 -7.39
CA VAL A 9 5.85 6.89 -6.31
C VAL A 9 4.60 6.79 -5.45
N ALA A 10 3.42 6.60 -6.05
CA ALA A 10 2.17 6.47 -5.30
C ALA A 10 2.16 5.21 -4.43
N MET A 11 2.68 4.09 -4.94
CA MET A 11 2.80 2.85 -4.18
C MET A 11 3.79 2.95 -3.01
N ILE A 12 4.95 3.57 -3.23
CA ILE A 12 5.93 3.82 -2.16
C ILE A 12 5.28 4.68 -1.07
N ALA A 13 4.57 5.75 -1.47
CA ALA A 13 3.90 6.63 -0.53
C ALA A 13 2.77 5.93 0.23
N LEU A 14 1.94 5.11 -0.42
CA LEU A 14 0.89 4.34 0.24
C LEU A 14 1.46 3.36 1.25
N SER A 15 2.48 2.60 0.87
CA SER A 15 3.12 1.62 1.74
C SER A 15 3.71 2.29 2.99
N ALA A 16 4.41 3.42 2.80
CA ALA A 16 5.02 4.17 3.88
C ALA A 16 4.00 4.84 4.83
N LYS A 17 2.88 5.31 4.28
CA LYS A 17 1.79 5.91 5.08
C LYS A 17 0.98 4.87 5.84
N MET A 18 0.78 3.71 5.22
CA MET A 18 0.12 2.55 5.83
C MET A 18 0.93 2.05 7.04
N ALA A 19 2.23 1.80 6.87
CA ALA A 19 3.12 1.38 7.96
C ALA A 19 3.24 2.42 9.09
N LYS A 20 2.80 3.67 8.86
CA LYS A 20 2.78 4.72 9.88
C LYS A 20 1.44 4.79 10.62
N ALA A 21 0.40 4.08 10.18
CA ALA A 21 -0.97 4.26 10.62
C ALA A 21 -1.15 4.00 12.12
N ASP A 22 -0.45 3.02 12.67
CA ASP A 22 -0.45 2.66 14.08
C ASP A 22 0.42 3.61 14.94
N GLY A 23 1.50 4.14 14.36
CA GLY A 23 2.39 5.15 14.91
C GLY A 23 3.87 4.79 14.85
N ILE A 24 4.24 3.52 14.65
CA ILE A 24 5.63 3.06 14.66
C ILE A 24 5.88 2.14 13.47
N VAL A 25 6.74 2.60 12.56
CA VAL A 25 7.22 1.73 11.47
C VAL A 25 8.30 0.79 12.01
N THR A 26 8.12 -0.51 11.84
CA THR A 26 9.06 -1.56 12.28
C THR A 26 10.12 -1.88 11.21
N GLN A 27 11.19 -2.58 11.59
CA GLN A 27 12.18 -3.05 10.62
C GLN A 27 11.63 -4.16 9.72
N ASP A 28 10.69 -4.97 10.22
CA ASP A 28 10.12 -6.07 9.47
C ASP A 28 9.19 -5.54 8.37
N GLU A 29 8.42 -4.48 8.63
CA GLU A 29 7.65 -3.78 7.59
C GLU A 29 8.54 -3.19 6.49
N VAL A 30 9.68 -2.60 6.88
CA VAL A 30 10.65 -2.06 5.90
C VAL A 30 11.24 -3.20 5.06
N ARG A 31 11.50 -4.37 5.65
CA ARG A 31 11.97 -5.55 4.92
C ARG A 31 10.89 -6.10 4.00
N ALA A 32 9.66 -6.28 4.48
CA ALA A 32 8.52 -6.73 3.67
C ALA A 32 8.25 -5.80 2.47
N PHE A 33 8.38 -4.48 2.68
CA PHE A 33 8.34 -3.51 1.58
C PHE A 33 9.43 -3.78 0.53
N GLN A 34 10.66 -4.09 0.94
CA GLN A 34 11.75 -4.40 0.01
C GLN A 34 11.56 -5.73 -0.73
N GLU A 35 10.82 -6.68 -0.16
CA GLU A 35 10.49 -7.94 -0.82
C GLU A 35 9.48 -7.75 -1.97
N ILE A 36 8.55 -6.80 -1.81
CA ILE A 36 7.56 -6.46 -2.85
C ILE A 36 8.18 -5.55 -3.93
N PHE A 37 9.12 -4.68 -3.56
CA PHE A 37 9.73 -3.73 -4.49
C PHE A 37 11.13 -4.16 -4.92
N GLU A 38 11.24 -4.74 -6.11
CA GLU A 38 12.53 -4.86 -6.80
C GLU A 38 13.06 -3.48 -7.21
N VAL A 39 13.87 -2.87 -6.33
CA VAL A 39 14.48 -1.56 -6.57
C VAL A 39 15.87 -1.75 -7.19
N PRO A 40 16.12 -1.23 -8.41
CA PRO A 40 17.46 -1.20 -8.97
C PRO A 40 18.45 -0.53 -8.01
N PRO A 41 19.70 -1.01 -7.87
CA PRO A 41 20.67 -0.42 -6.95
C PRO A 41 20.90 1.10 -7.14
N SER A 42 20.71 1.60 -8.36
CA SER A 42 20.80 3.03 -8.68
C SER A 42 19.67 3.86 -8.07
N GLU A 43 18.50 3.27 -7.81
CA GLU A 43 17.31 3.94 -7.29
C GLU A 43 17.10 3.76 -5.79
N THR A 44 17.86 2.87 -5.13
CA THR A 44 17.71 2.56 -3.70
C THR A 44 17.69 3.81 -2.81
N ARG A 45 18.59 4.77 -3.07
CA ARG A 45 18.63 6.04 -2.30
C ARG A 45 17.40 6.91 -2.52
N ASN A 46 16.87 6.95 -3.74
CA ASN A 46 15.69 7.73 -4.07
C ASN A 46 14.44 7.13 -3.43
N VAL A 47 14.28 5.81 -3.51
CA VAL A 47 13.17 5.09 -2.91
C VAL A 47 13.19 5.23 -1.38
N ALA A 48 14.35 5.02 -0.74
CA ALA A 48 14.49 5.20 0.71
C ALA A 48 14.11 6.61 1.14
N ARG A 49 14.60 7.64 0.43
CA ARG A 49 14.25 9.04 0.72
C ARG A 49 12.74 9.31 0.56
N LEU A 50 12.10 8.78 -0.48
CA LEU A 50 10.67 8.96 -0.70
C LEU A 50 9.84 8.27 0.38
N TYR A 51 10.22 7.04 0.73
CA TYR A 51 9.60 6.27 1.82
C TYR A 51 9.72 7.01 3.15
N ASP A 52 10.93 7.49 3.50
CA ASP A 52 11.20 8.24 4.72
C ASP A 52 10.45 9.57 4.81
N LEU A 53 10.19 10.21 3.67
CA LEU A 53 9.36 11.41 3.61
C LEU A 53 7.89 11.07 3.81
N ALA A 54 7.39 10.03 3.15
CA ALA A 54 5.99 9.64 3.19
C ALA A 54 5.56 9.09 4.56
N LYS A 55 6.43 8.36 5.28
CA LYS A 55 6.15 7.78 6.60
C LYS A 55 6.10 8.80 7.75
N ARG A 56 6.23 10.10 7.49
CA ARG A 56 6.19 11.14 8.53
C ARG A 56 4.78 11.35 9.08
N ASP A 57 3.78 11.13 8.25
CA ASP A 57 2.37 11.26 8.60
C ASP A 57 1.52 10.37 7.70
N VAL A 58 0.30 10.08 8.14
CA VAL A 58 -0.67 9.24 7.40
C VAL A 58 -1.52 10.08 6.43
N ALA A 59 -1.59 11.39 6.63
CA ALA A 59 -2.53 12.27 5.94
C ALA A 59 -2.33 12.28 4.41
N GLY A 60 -3.44 12.42 3.69
CA GLY A 60 -3.44 12.53 2.23
C GLY A 60 -3.07 11.23 1.50
N PHE A 61 -3.06 10.08 2.18
CA PHE A 61 -2.88 8.78 1.54
C PHE A 61 -3.94 8.53 0.46
N GLU A 62 -5.15 9.08 0.64
CA GLU A 62 -6.27 8.94 -0.28
C GLU A 62 -5.95 9.50 -1.66
N ILE A 63 -5.13 10.55 -1.76
CA ILE A 63 -4.70 11.11 -3.05
C ILE A 63 -3.87 10.09 -3.82
N TYR A 64 -2.99 9.37 -3.12
CA TYR A 64 -2.19 8.31 -3.73
C TYR A 64 -3.05 7.08 -4.07
N ALA A 65 -3.99 6.70 -3.21
CA ALA A 65 -4.94 5.62 -3.48
C ALA A 65 -5.82 5.94 -4.70
N GLN A 66 -6.38 7.14 -4.79
CA GLN A 66 -7.16 7.59 -5.94
C GLN A 66 -6.33 7.55 -7.23
N ARG A 67 -5.04 7.89 -7.15
CA ARG A 67 -4.13 7.78 -8.30
C ARG A 67 -3.94 6.33 -8.71
N MET A 68 -3.74 5.42 -7.76
CA MET A 68 -3.64 3.98 -8.04
C MET A 68 -4.93 3.41 -8.63
N ALA A 69 -6.10 3.84 -8.15
CA ALA A 69 -7.39 3.41 -8.68
C ALA A 69 -7.55 3.69 -10.19
N GLN A 70 -6.88 4.72 -10.73
CA GLN A 70 -6.87 5.03 -12.17
C GLN A 70 -6.14 3.98 -13.03
N LEU A 71 -5.43 3.04 -12.42
CA LEU A 71 -4.87 1.89 -13.14
C LEU A 71 -5.97 0.98 -13.67
N CYS A 72 -7.09 0.88 -12.96
CA CYS A 72 -8.22 0.09 -13.42
C CYS A 72 -9.05 0.87 -14.44
N GLY A 73 -8.77 0.66 -15.73
CA GLY A 73 -9.41 1.39 -16.82
C GLY A 73 -10.86 0.99 -17.13
N SER A 74 -11.39 -0.06 -16.50
CA SER A 74 -12.74 -0.58 -16.81
C SER A 74 -13.84 0.05 -15.98
N GLY A 75 -13.52 0.71 -14.85
CA GLY A 75 -14.51 1.28 -13.93
C GLY A 75 -15.40 0.25 -13.21
N HIS A 76 -15.09 -1.05 -13.31
CA HIS A 76 -15.79 -2.10 -12.58
C HIS A 76 -15.22 -2.24 -11.16
N ALA A 77 -16.02 -2.78 -10.24
CA ALA A 77 -15.56 -3.17 -8.92
C ALA A 77 -14.61 -4.38 -9.01
N ASN A 78 -13.87 -4.66 -7.93
CA ASN A 78 -13.05 -5.88 -7.77
C ASN A 78 -12.02 -6.06 -8.89
N CYS A 79 -11.33 -4.96 -9.19
CA CYS A 79 -10.29 -4.97 -10.20
C CYS A 79 -9.09 -5.77 -9.68
N MET A 80 -8.78 -6.91 -10.30
CA MET A 80 -7.72 -7.83 -9.87
C MET A 80 -6.38 -7.12 -9.55
N MET A 81 -5.95 -6.19 -10.39
CA MET A 81 -4.71 -5.42 -10.14
C MET A 81 -4.77 -4.55 -8.88
N LEU A 82 -5.94 -3.99 -8.54
CA LEU A 82 -6.12 -3.22 -7.31
C LEU A 82 -6.24 -4.14 -6.09
N GLU A 83 -6.79 -5.33 -6.25
CA GLU A 83 -6.78 -6.37 -5.22
C GLU A 83 -5.36 -6.84 -4.91
N ASP A 84 -4.52 -7.06 -5.93
CA ASP A 84 -3.11 -7.40 -5.75
C ASP A 84 -2.33 -6.31 -5.01
N ILE A 85 -2.64 -5.03 -5.29
CA ILE A 85 -2.06 -3.89 -4.58
C ILE A 85 -2.49 -3.90 -3.11
N LEU A 86 -3.78 -4.12 -2.85
CA LEU A 86 -4.30 -4.18 -1.48
C LEU A 86 -3.70 -5.36 -0.70
N ASP A 87 -3.60 -6.53 -1.33
CA ASP A 87 -2.97 -7.73 -0.77
C ASP A 87 -1.50 -7.49 -0.42
N GLY A 88 -0.75 -6.80 -1.29
CA GLY A 88 0.63 -6.39 -1.00
C GLY A 88 0.73 -5.41 0.17
N LEU A 89 -0.24 -4.51 0.34
CA LEU A 89 -0.27 -3.63 1.52
C LEU A 89 -0.58 -4.41 2.81
N PHE A 90 -1.47 -5.41 2.76
CA PHE A 90 -1.70 -6.31 3.88
C PHE A 90 -0.45 -7.11 4.26
N HIS A 91 0.30 -7.58 3.26
CA HIS A 91 1.55 -8.30 3.49
C HIS A 91 2.57 -7.46 4.27
N ILE A 92 2.67 -6.15 3.94
CA ILE A 92 3.54 -5.23 4.69
C ILE A 92 2.99 -5.01 6.09
N ALA A 93 1.69 -4.75 6.25
CA ALA A 93 1.07 -4.47 7.55
C ALA A 93 1.27 -5.62 8.54
N LYS A 94 1.15 -6.86 8.08
CA LYS A 94 1.30 -8.06 8.90
C LYS A 94 2.76 -8.44 9.19
N ALA A 95 3.75 -7.66 8.73
CA ALA A 95 5.15 -8.09 8.76
C ALA A 95 5.70 -8.34 10.18
N ASP A 96 5.13 -7.69 11.20
CA ASP A 96 5.49 -7.92 12.61
C ASP A 96 4.63 -9.00 13.31
N GLY A 97 3.74 -9.65 12.55
CA GLY A 97 2.97 -10.82 12.98
C GLY A 97 1.48 -10.57 13.22
N LEU A 98 1.01 -9.32 13.22
CA LEU A 98 -0.41 -8.99 13.36
C LEU A 98 -0.77 -7.71 12.60
N ILE A 99 -2.05 -7.51 12.30
CA ILE A 99 -2.53 -6.26 11.70
C ILE A 99 -3.13 -5.41 12.82
N HIS A 100 -2.61 -4.19 13.02
CA HIS A 100 -3.12 -3.27 14.02
C HIS A 100 -4.46 -2.65 13.58
N GLU A 101 -5.26 -2.21 14.56
CA GLU A 101 -6.59 -1.62 14.30
C GLU A 101 -6.55 -0.46 13.30
N ARG A 102 -5.56 0.43 13.44
CA ARG A 102 -5.41 1.62 12.56
C ARG A 102 -4.96 1.26 11.16
N GLU A 103 -4.11 0.25 11.00
CA GLU A 103 -3.73 -0.28 9.69
C GLU A 103 -4.93 -0.95 9.03
N GLY A 104 -5.71 -1.73 9.78
CA GLY A 104 -6.96 -2.33 9.29
C GLY A 104 -7.96 -1.28 8.77
N GLN A 105 -8.18 -0.21 9.53
CA GLN A 105 -9.02 0.92 9.11
C GLN A 105 -8.45 1.62 7.86
N PHE A 106 -7.14 1.79 7.79
CA PHE A 106 -6.46 2.38 6.63
C PHE A 106 -6.63 1.53 5.37
N LEU A 107 -6.43 0.21 5.49
CA LEU A 107 -6.56 -0.76 4.40
C LEU A 107 -8.00 -0.90 3.93
N HIS A 108 -8.96 -0.90 4.86
CA HIS A 108 -10.40 -0.87 4.52
C HIS A 108 -10.74 0.39 3.73
N ARG A 109 -10.25 1.57 4.16
CA ARG A 109 -10.44 2.82 3.42
C ARG A 109 -9.83 2.78 2.02
N ILE A 110 -8.68 2.13 1.83
CA ILE A 110 -8.12 1.90 0.49
C ILE A 110 -9.03 1.01 -0.36
N ALA A 111 -9.57 -0.07 0.21
CA ALA A 111 -10.48 -0.96 -0.48
C ALA A 111 -11.72 -0.21 -1.01
N GLU A 112 -12.29 0.70 -0.21
CA GLU A 112 -13.39 1.57 -0.64
C GLU A 112 -13.01 2.44 -1.84
N ILE A 113 -11.82 3.06 -1.82
CA ILE A 113 -11.32 3.89 -2.92
C ILE A 113 -11.08 3.05 -4.19
N PHE A 114 -10.61 1.81 -4.01
CA PHE A 114 -10.39 0.86 -5.10
C PHE A 114 -11.68 0.21 -5.60
N ARG A 115 -12.82 0.45 -4.92
CA ARG A 115 -14.11 -0.20 -5.19
C ARG A 115 -14.01 -1.72 -5.12
N ILE A 116 -13.27 -2.21 -4.13
CA ILE A 116 -13.25 -3.62 -3.75
C ILE A 116 -14.41 -3.80 -2.76
N ASP A 117 -15.33 -4.70 -3.06
CA ASP A 117 -16.45 -4.97 -2.17
C ASP A 117 -16.04 -5.73 -0.90
N GLU A 118 -16.95 -5.78 0.06
CA GLU A 118 -16.68 -6.38 1.37
C GLU A 118 -16.35 -7.89 1.26
N VAL A 119 -16.94 -8.62 0.31
CA VAL A 119 -16.67 -10.06 0.15
C VAL A 119 -15.22 -10.26 -0.30
N HIS A 120 -14.78 -9.48 -1.27
CA HIS A 120 -13.40 -9.53 -1.77
C HIS A 120 -12.40 -9.01 -0.73
N TYR A 121 -12.73 -7.92 -0.02
CA TYR A 121 -11.91 -7.41 1.08
C TYR A 121 -11.70 -8.47 2.16
N GLN A 122 -12.76 -9.13 2.63
CA GLN A 122 -12.67 -10.19 3.64
C GLN A 122 -11.89 -11.41 3.12
N ALA A 123 -12.03 -11.76 1.84
CA ALA A 123 -11.25 -12.83 1.22
C ALA A 123 -9.74 -12.51 1.22
N ILE A 124 -9.35 -11.26 0.93
CA ILE A 124 -7.96 -10.81 1.02
C ILE A 124 -7.49 -10.83 2.47
N LEU A 125 -8.23 -10.18 3.38
CA LEU A 125 -7.90 -10.11 4.81
C LEU A 125 -7.68 -11.52 5.40
N SER A 126 -8.52 -12.49 5.04
CA SER A 126 -8.43 -13.88 5.54
C SER A 126 -7.11 -14.60 5.22
N ARG A 127 -6.34 -14.13 4.24
CA ARG A 127 -5.00 -14.68 3.92
C ARG A 127 -3.93 -14.17 4.88
N HIS A 128 -4.22 -13.09 5.58
CA HIS A 128 -3.28 -12.36 6.43
C HIS A 128 -3.65 -12.41 7.92
N VAL A 129 -4.76 -13.05 8.31
CA VAL A 129 -5.13 -13.31 9.72
C VAL A 129 -5.01 -14.77 10.11
#